data_AF-A0A831V2F8-F1
#
_entry.id   AF-A0A831V2F8-F1
#
_cell.length_a   1.000
_cell.length_b   1.000
_cell.length_c   1.000
_cell.angle_alpha   90.00
_cell.angle_beta   90.00
_cell.angle_gamma   90.00
#
_symmetry.space_group_name_H-M   'P 1'
#
loop_
_entity.id
_entity.type
_entity.pdbx_description
1 polymer ?
#
loop_
_entity_poly.entity_id
_entity_poly.type
_entity_poly.pdbx_seq_one_letter_code
_entity_poly.pdbx_strand_id
1 'polypeptide(L)'
;MRHIHQRRVPRESDLRRYWKVMTLSERFEQLVAALLGAIIAVIILLALWELVRLVVETLLLQHQSVLAHSVFQRLFGAILTLLIAMEFQHSIIKVIERREHIIQTKIVILIALLALARKFIVLDTGATEPTMVFALAFGVLVLGGVYWLIEQRDAARRGEEAETRVTSAEHPETDDASSRKPS
;
A
#
# COMPACT_ATOMS: atom_id res chain seq x y z
N MET A 1 -21.52 43.49 23.07
CA MET A 1 -21.46 43.24 21.62
C MET A 1 -20.02 42.92 21.24
N ARG A 2 -19.70 41.64 21.02
CA ARG A 2 -18.33 41.17 20.71
C ARG A 2 -18.08 41.27 19.20
N HIS A 3 -17.11 42.08 18.81
CA HIS A 3 -16.59 42.11 17.45
C HIS A 3 -15.65 40.92 17.22
N ILE A 4 -15.98 40.07 16.24
CA ILE A 4 -15.25 38.86 15.86
C ILE A 4 -14.05 39.26 14.98
N HIS A 5 -12.84 38.86 15.39
CA HIS A 5 -11.61 39.02 14.60
C HIS A 5 -11.53 37.98 13.47
N GLN A 6 -11.54 38.51 12.25
CA GLN A 6 -10.83 38.11 11.04
C GLN A 6 -10.22 36.69 10.98
N ARG A 7 -10.86 35.79 10.22
CA ARG A 7 -10.14 34.72 9.52
C ARG A 7 -9.55 35.31 8.23
N ARG A 8 -8.23 35.46 8.17
CA ARG A 8 -7.54 35.74 6.90
C ARG A 8 -7.60 34.48 6.03
N VAL A 9 -8.45 34.52 5.00
CA VAL A 9 -8.42 33.58 3.88
C VAL A 9 -7.12 33.79 3.08
N PRO A 10 -6.31 32.75 2.83
CA PRO A 10 -5.18 32.84 1.93
C PRO A 10 -5.66 33.23 0.53
N ARG A 11 -5.00 34.24 -0.03
CA ARG A 11 -5.35 34.94 -1.26
C ARG A 11 -5.07 34.04 -2.49
N GLU A 12 -6.07 33.85 -3.34
CA GLU A 12 -6.12 32.86 -4.44
C GLU A 12 -5.09 33.02 -5.59
N SER A 13 -4.07 33.87 -5.45
CA SER A 13 -3.16 34.22 -6.56
C SER A 13 -1.83 33.45 -6.62
N ASP A 14 -1.54 32.53 -5.69
CA ASP A 14 -0.29 31.73 -5.71
C ASP A 14 -0.45 30.27 -6.14
N LEU A 15 -1.67 29.81 -6.45
CA LEU A 15 -1.90 28.44 -6.93
C LEU A 15 -1.51 28.26 -8.41
N ARG A 16 -1.70 29.30 -9.24
CA ARG A 16 -1.44 29.22 -10.68
C ARG A 16 0.04 29.20 -11.07
N ARG A 17 0.95 29.65 -10.18
CA ARG A 17 2.39 29.73 -10.48
C ARG A 17 3.15 28.44 -10.17
N TYR A 18 2.60 27.55 -9.33
CA TYR A 18 3.11 26.17 -9.16
C TYR A 18 2.62 25.19 -10.24
N TRP A 19 1.53 25.51 -10.94
CA TRP A 19 0.92 24.64 -11.95
C TRP A 19 1.65 24.60 -13.31
N LYS A 20 2.59 25.53 -13.55
CA LYS A 20 3.24 25.69 -14.86
C LYS A 20 4.73 25.41 -14.87
N VAL A 21 5.21 24.57 -13.95
CA VAL A 21 6.49 23.88 -14.09
C VAL A 21 6.39 22.45 -13.55
N MET A 22 5.44 21.65 -14.06
CA MET A 22 5.61 20.19 -13.94
C MET A 22 6.88 19.84 -14.72
N THR A 23 7.90 19.37 -14.01
CA THR A 23 9.12 18.83 -14.59
C THR A 23 8.75 17.69 -15.55
N LEU A 24 9.48 17.51 -16.65
CA LEU A 24 9.24 16.43 -17.63
C LEU A 24 9.13 15.05 -16.95
N SER A 25 9.86 14.85 -15.85
CA SER A 25 9.85 13.64 -15.02
C SER A 25 8.47 13.31 -14.46
N GLU A 26 7.70 14.30 -14.04
CA GLU A 26 6.39 14.07 -13.40
C GLU A 26 5.32 13.69 -14.43
N ARG A 27 5.38 14.24 -15.64
CA ARG A 27 4.53 13.81 -16.76
C ARG A 27 4.90 12.40 -17.24
N PHE A 28 6.20 12.09 -17.26
CA PHE A 28 6.68 10.75 -17.57
C PHE A 28 6.19 9.72 -16.54
N GLU A 29 6.28 10.04 -15.25
CA GLU A 29 5.80 9.18 -14.16
C GLU A 29 4.30 8.89 -14.28
N GLN A 30 3.48 9.92 -14.53
CA GLN A 30 2.04 9.74 -14.74
C GLN A 30 1.72 8.88 -15.97
N LEU A 31 2.45 9.06 -17.07
CA LEU A 31 2.25 8.25 -18.27
C LEU A 31 2.63 6.79 -18.03
N VAL A 32 3.74 6.53 -17.35
CA VAL A 32 4.19 5.18 -16.98
C VAL A 32 3.18 4.53 -16.03
N ALA A 33 2.72 5.24 -15.00
CA ALA A 33 1.74 4.73 -14.06
C ALA A 33 0.40 4.41 -14.73
N ALA A 34 -0.08 5.26 -15.64
CA ALA A 34 -1.29 5.01 -16.42
C ALA A 34 -1.16 3.78 -17.33
N LEU A 35 -0.04 3.66 -18.05
CA LEU A 35 0.24 2.51 -18.90
C LEU A 35 0.33 1.22 -18.08
N LEU A 36 1.04 1.26 -16.95
CA LEU A 36 1.18 0.12 -16.05
C LEU A 36 -0.18 -0.29 -15.47
N GLY A 37 -1.00 0.67 -15.04
CA GLY A 37 -2.37 0.42 -14.58
C GLY A 37 -3.23 -0.26 -15.64
N ALA A 38 -3.17 0.18 -16.90
CA ALA A 38 -3.89 -0.44 -18.00
C ALA A 38 -3.42 -1.89 -18.28
N ILE A 39 -2.11 -2.13 -18.27
CA ILE A 39 -1.54 -3.48 -18.46
C ILE A 39 -2.00 -4.41 -17.32
N ILE A 40 -1.91 -3.96 -16.07
CA ILE A 40 -2.34 -4.75 -14.91
C ILE A 40 -3.84 -5.04 -14.97
N ALA A 41 -4.67 -4.07 -15.39
CA ALA A 41 -6.11 -4.29 -15.55
C ALA A 41 -6.41 -5.41 -16.56
N VAL A 42 -5.71 -5.44 -17.70
CA VAL A 42 -5.84 -6.53 -18.68
C VAL A 42 -5.39 -7.86 -18.09
N ILE A 43 -4.27 -7.90 -17.36
CA ILE A 43 -3.78 -9.11 -16.68
C ILE A 43 -4.81 -9.63 -15.68
N ILE A 44 -5.44 -8.76 -14.90
CA ILE A 44 -6.50 -9.14 -13.94
C ILE A 44 -7.67 -9.78 -14.66
N LEU A 45 -8.14 -9.20 -15.77
CA LEU A 45 -9.25 -9.76 -16.54
C LEU A 45 -8.91 -11.15 -17.11
N LEU A 46 -7.70 -11.31 -17.66
CA LEU A 46 -7.22 -12.60 -18.17
C LEU A 46 -7.08 -13.65 -17.06
N ALA A 47 -6.51 -13.27 -15.92
CA ALA A 47 -6.33 -14.15 -14.77
C ALA A 47 -7.67 -14.55 -14.15
N LEU A 48 -8.63 -13.63 -14.07
CA LEU A 48 -9.99 -13.92 -13.61
C LEU A 48 -10.71 -14.88 -14.57
N TRP A 49 -10.60 -14.64 -15.87
CA TRP A 49 -11.16 -15.54 -16.88
C TRP A 49 -10.60 -16.96 -16.76
N GLU A 50 -9.27 -17.08 -16.65
CA GLU A 50 -8.60 -18.37 -16.48
C GLU A 50 -9.00 -19.06 -15.17
N LEU A 51 -9.13 -18.30 -14.08
CA LEU A 51 -9.61 -18.84 -12.80
C LEU A 51 -11.04 -19.40 -12.91
N VAL A 52 -11.94 -18.66 -13.55
CA VAL A 52 -13.32 -19.12 -13.76
C VAL A 52 -13.33 -20.39 -14.61
N ARG A 53 -12.56 -20.42 -15.71
CA ARG A 53 -12.42 -21.61 -16.56
C ARG A 53 -11.92 -22.80 -15.76
N LEU A 54 -10.86 -22.62 -14.96
CA LEU A 54 -10.27 -23.66 -14.12
C LEU A 54 -11.29 -24.23 -13.12
N VAL A 55 -12.06 -23.37 -12.45
CA VAL A 55 -13.12 -23.78 -11.50
C VAL A 55 -14.22 -24.55 -12.21
N VAL A 56 -14.72 -24.04 -13.35
CA VAL A 56 -15.79 -24.68 -14.13
C VAL A 56 -15.35 -26.05 -14.64
N GLU A 57 -14.16 -26.16 -15.21
CA GLU A 57 -13.64 -27.43 -15.74
C GLU A 57 -13.45 -28.47 -14.63
N THR A 58 -12.91 -28.04 -13.49
CA THR A 58 -12.67 -28.92 -12.34
C THR A 58 -13.97 -29.46 -11.75
N LEU A 59 -14.96 -28.59 -11.50
CA LEU A 59 -16.21 -28.97 -10.84
C LEU A 59 -17.21 -29.65 -11.78
N LEU A 60 -17.41 -29.10 -12.99
CA LEU A 60 -18.52 -29.49 -13.86
C LEU A 60 -18.11 -30.51 -14.93
N LEU A 61 -16.89 -30.41 -15.48
CA LEU A 61 -16.45 -31.27 -16.58
C LEU A 61 -15.75 -32.52 -16.06
N GLN A 62 -14.78 -32.36 -15.16
CA GLN A 62 -13.91 -33.47 -14.73
C GLN A 62 -14.40 -34.22 -13.48
N HIS A 63 -15.41 -33.70 -12.75
CA HIS A 63 -15.92 -34.28 -11.49
C HIS A 63 -14.81 -34.62 -10.47
N GLN A 64 -13.69 -33.90 -10.52
CA GLN A 64 -12.55 -34.14 -9.66
C GLN A 64 -12.90 -33.74 -8.23
N SER A 65 -12.45 -34.52 -7.25
CA SER A 65 -12.55 -34.09 -5.87
C SER A 65 -11.69 -32.85 -5.65
N VAL A 66 -12.32 -31.72 -5.33
CA VAL A 66 -11.63 -30.43 -5.08
C VAL A 66 -10.63 -30.55 -3.92
N LEU A 67 -10.83 -31.53 -3.03
CA LEU A 67 -9.95 -31.85 -1.92
C LEU A 67 -8.67 -32.61 -2.34
N ALA A 68 -8.53 -32.99 -3.62
CA ALA A 68 -7.28 -33.51 -4.14
C ALA A 68 -6.20 -32.43 -4.02
N HIS A 69 -5.08 -32.77 -3.36
CA HIS A 69 -4.02 -31.83 -3.01
C HIS A 69 -3.56 -30.95 -4.18
N SER A 70 -3.35 -31.55 -5.35
CA SER A 70 -2.87 -30.85 -6.55
C SER A 70 -3.90 -29.90 -7.17
N VAL A 71 -5.20 -30.18 -7.04
CA VAL A 71 -6.28 -29.33 -7.56
C VAL A 71 -6.48 -28.13 -6.63
N PHE A 72 -6.52 -28.39 -5.33
CA PHE A 72 -6.61 -27.35 -4.31
C PHE A 72 -5.44 -26.35 -4.41
N GLN A 73 -4.20 -26.84 -4.51
CA GLN A 73 -3.02 -25.98 -4.70
C GLN A 73 -3.10 -25.12 -5.96
N ARG A 74 -3.55 -25.68 -7.09
CA ARG A 74 -3.72 -24.94 -8.35
C ARG A 74 -4.75 -23.82 -8.24
N LEU A 75 -5.91 -24.10 -7.63
CA LEU A 75 -6.97 -23.10 -7.42
C LEU A 75 -6.50 -21.99 -6.48
N PHE A 76 -5.95 -22.35 -5.32
CA PHE A 76 -5.51 -21.37 -4.34
C PHE A 76 -4.32 -20.53 -4.86
N GLY A 77 -3.41 -21.16 -5.61
CA GLY A 77 -2.33 -20.45 -6.31
C GLY A 77 -2.83 -19.46 -7.36
N ALA A 78 -3.86 -19.82 -8.13
CA ALA A 78 -4.48 -18.92 -9.11
C ALA A 78 -5.18 -17.74 -8.43
N ILE A 79 -5.94 -17.98 -7.34
CA ILE A 79 -6.56 -16.92 -6.53
C ILE A 79 -5.51 -15.97 -5.96
N LEU A 80 -4.42 -16.49 -5.38
CA LEU A 80 -3.34 -15.65 -4.86
C LEU A 80 -2.67 -14.82 -5.96
N THR A 81 -2.47 -15.40 -7.14
CA THR A 81 -1.94 -14.65 -8.30
C THR A 81 -2.85 -13.47 -8.64
N LEU A 82 -4.17 -13.68 -8.61
CA LEU A 82 -5.15 -12.64 -8.85
C LEU A 82 -5.14 -11.57 -7.75
N LEU A 83 -5.04 -11.97 -6.48
CA LEU A 83 -4.92 -11.05 -5.35
C LEU A 83 -3.67 -10.17 -5.46
N ILE A 84 -2.51 -10.75 -5.84
CA ILE A 84 -1.28 -9.99 -6.10
C ILE A 84 -1.54 -8.92 -7.17
N ALA A 85 -2.18 -9.28 -8.28
CA ALA A 85 -2.45 -8.37 -9.38
C ALA A 85 -3.42 -7.24 -8.98
N MET A 86 -4.49 -7.56 -8.24
CA MET A 86 -5.44 -6.56 -7.73
C MET A 86 -4.79 -5.61 -6.73
N GLU A 87 -3.94 -6.12 -5.83
CA GLU A 87 -3.16 -5.29 -4.91
C GLU A 87 -2.21 -4.35 -5.66
N PHE A 88 -1.52 -4.85 -6.70
CA PHE A 88 -0.69 -3.99 -7.55
C PHE A 88 -1.51 -2.92 -8.27
N GLN A 89 -2.68 -3.24 -8.81
CA GLN A 89 -3.56 -2.24 -9.45
C GLN A 89 -3.96 -1.14 -8.46
N HIS A 90 -4.38 -1.51 -7.24
CA HIS A 90 -4.73 -0.55 -6.20
C HIS A 90 -3.52 0.29 -5.78
N SER A 91 -2.35 -0.33 -5.65
CA SER A 91 -1.09 0.35 -5.33
C SER A 91 -0.72 1.40 -6.39
N ILE A 92 -0.88 1.09 -7.68
CA ILE A 92 -0.61 2.02 -8.79
C ILE A 92 -1.65 3.15 -8.85
N ILE A 93 -2.94 2.85 -8.67
CA ILE A 93 -3.98 3.89 -8.64
C ILE A 93 -3.71 4.89 -7.51
N LYS A 94 -3.27 4.41 -6.34
CA LYS A 94 -2.92 5.26 -5.21
C LYS A 94 -1.72 6.18 -5.50
N VAL A 95 -0.75 5.72 -6.29
CA VAL A 95 0.38 6.56 -6.76
C VAL A 95 -0.12 7.68 -7.68
N ILE A 96 -1.09 7.39 -8.54
CA ILE A 96 -1.69 8.38 -9.43
C ILE A 96 -2.49 9.42 -8.62
N GLU A 97 -3.19 9.01 -7.55
CA GLU A 97 -4.05 9.87 -6.74
C GLU A 97 -3.30 10.72 -5.69
N ARG A 98 -2.25 10.18 -5.07
CA ARG A 98 -1.50 10.88 -4.02
C ARG A 98 -0.06 11.13 -4.47
N ARG A 99 0.25 12.41 -4.72
CA ARG A 99 1.61 12.94 -4.92
C ARG A 99 2.47 12.89 -3.64
N GLU A 100 2.38 11.84 -2.83
CA GLU A 100 3.19 11.68 -1.64
C GLU A 100 3.95 10.35 -1.63
N HIS A 101 5.26 10.49 -1.75
CA HIS A 101 6.25 9.46 -2.03
C HIS A 101 6.59 8.56 -0.80
N ILE A 102 5.80 8.60 0.28
CA ILE A 102 6.23 8.06 1.60
C ILE A 102 5.30 6.97 2.18
N ILE A 103 4.09 6.74 1.65
CA ILE A 103 3.12 5.80 2.28
C ILE A 103 3.08 4.40 1.63
N GLN A 104 3.86 4.15 0.57
CA GLN A 104 3.74 2.91 -0.20
C GLN A 104 4.63 1.75 0.27
N THR A 105 5.69 2.01 1.03
CA THR A 105 6.69 0.98 1.36
C THR A 105 6.09 -0.21 2.13
N LYS A 106 5.15 0.03 3.04
CA LYS A 106 4.44 -1.04 3.75
C LYS A 106 3.65 -1.93 2.82
N ILE A 107 2.87 -1.34 1.91
CA ILE A 107 2.05 -2.08 0.95
C ILE A 107 2.94 -2.93 0.04
N VAL A 108 4.08 -2.39 -0.43
CA VAL A 108 5.02 -3.15 -1.26
C VAL A 108 5.59 -4.36 -0.52
N ILE A 109 5.95 -4.22 0.77
CA ILE A 109 6.45 -5.34 1.57
C ILE A 109 5.35 -6.38 1.80
N LEU A 110 4.12 -5.95 2.06
CA LEU A 110 2.97 -6.85 2.18
C LEU A 110 2.74 -7.64 0.87
N ILE A 111 2.82 -6.97 -0.28
CA ILE A 111 2.71 -7.64 -1.58
C ILE A 111 3.87 -8.63 -1.79
N ALA A 112 5.09 -8.28 -1.38
CA ALA A 112 6.24 -9.18 -1.46
C ALA A 112 6.09 -10.42 -0.57
N LEU A 113 5.56 -10.25 0.65
CA LEU A 113 5.20 -11.36 1.53
C LEU A 113 4.10 -12.25 0.92
N LEU A 114 3.08 -11.66 0.29
CA LEU A 114 2.01 -12.39 -0.39
C LEU A 114 2.53 -13.16 -1.62
N ALA A 115 3.47 -12.57 -2.37
CA ALA A 115 4.15 -13.23 -3.48
C ALA A 115 5.01 -14.43 -3.01
N LEU A 116 5.68 -14.31 -1.87
CA LEU A 116 6.39 -15.44 -1.25
C LEU A 116 5.41 -16.51 -0.75
N ALA A 117 4.29 -16.12 -0.13
CA ALA A 117 3.26 -17.06 0.31
C ALA A 117 2.73 -17.91 -0.85
N ARG A 118 2.53 -17.31 -2.03
CA ARG A 118 2.17 -18.06 -3.25
C ARG A 118 3.21 -19.13 -3.61
N LYS A 119 4.51 -18.84 -3.48
CA LYS A 119 5.56 -19.85 -3.71
C LYS A 119 5.51 -21.00 -2.70
N PHE A 120 5.13 -20.75 -1.45
CA PHE A 120 4.93 -21.80 -0.45
C PHE A 120 3.76 -22.73 -0.78
N ILE A 121 2.66 -22.19 -1.29
CA ILE A 121 1.44 -22.97 -1.57
C ILE A 121 1.61 -23.90 -2.77
N VAL A 122 2.36 -23.45 -3.78
CA VAL A 122 2.64 -24.24 -4.98
C VAL A 122 3.77 -25.24 -4.73
N LEU A 123 4.46 -25.17 -3.59
CA LEU A 123 5.55 -26.07 -3.24
C LEU A 123 5.02 -27.48 -2.97
N ASP A 124 5.55 -28.47 -3.70
CA ASP A 124 5.27 -29.88 -3.44
C ASP A 124 6.29 -30.43 -2.44
N THR A 125 5.89 -30.64 -1.20
CA THR A 125 6.75 -31.12 -0.12
C THR A 125 7.26 -32.56 -0.33
N GLY A 126 6.72 -33.32 -1.29
CA GLY A 126 7.18 -34.66 -1.63
C GLY A 126 8.39 -34.70 -2.56
N ALA A 127 8.59 -33.67 -3.38
CA ALA A 127 9.64 -33.59 -4.40
C ALA A 127 10.64 -32.45 -4.19
N THR A 128 10.37 -31.57 -3.22
CA THR A 128 11.19 -30.37 -3.00
C THR A 128 12.36 -30.64 -2.08
N GLU A 129 13.54 -30.18 -2.49
CA GLU A 129 14.75 -30.23 -1.66
C GLU A 129 14.56 -29.43 -0.35
N PRO A 130 14.89 -29.98 0.83
CA PRO A 130 14.73 -29.29 2.11
C PRO A 130 15.40 -27.91 2.15
N THR A 131 16.50 -27.73 1.43
CA THR A 131 17.24 -26.47 1.30
C THR A 131 16.39 -25.34 0.72
N MET A 132 15.50 -25.64 -0.23
CA MET A 132 14.60 -24.66 -0.84
C MET A 132 13.53 -24.19 0.16
N VAL A 133 13.01 -25.09 1.00
CA VAL A 133 12.07 -24.75 2.07
C VAL A 133 12.73 -23.81 3.07
N PHE A 134 13.98 -24.10 3.47
CA PHE A 134 14.76 -23.22 4.35
C PHE A 134 15.02 -21.84 3.73
N ALA A 135 15.37 -21.78 2.43
CA ALA A 135 15.59 -20.52 1.75
C ALA A 135 14.33 -19.65 1.69
N LEU A 136 13.16 -20.25 1.43
CA LEU A 136 11.88 -19.55 1.44
C LEU A 136 11.51 -19.07 2.86
N ALA A 137 11.73 -19.90 3.89
CA ALA A 137 11.46 -19.54 5.28
C ALA A 137 12.35 -18.39 5.76
N PHE A 138 13.63 -18.44 5.41
CA PHE A 138 14.57 -17.36 5.67
C PHE A 138 14.15 -16.06 4.96
N GLY A 139 13.73 -16.14 3.70
CA GLY A 139 13.19 -14.99 2.97
C GLY A 139 11.99 -14.35 3.68
N VAL A 140 11.04 -15.15 4.15
CA VAL A 140 9.87 -14.66 4.91
C VAL A 140 10.30 -14.02 6.23
N LEU A 141 11.25 -14.60 6.96
CA LEU A 141 11.77 -14.02 8.20
C LEU A 141 12.45 -12.67 7.96
N VAL A 142 13.27 -12.56 6.91
CA VAL A 142 13.94 -11.29 6.54
C VAL A 142 12.91 -10.22 6.18
N LEU A 143 11.91 -10.53 5.33
CA LEU A 143 10.87 -9.57 4.98
C LEU A 143 10.00 -9.19 6.19
N GLY A 144 9.68 -10.14 7.07
CA GLY A 144 8.97 -9.89 8.32
C GLY A 144 9.76 -8.96 9.26
N GLY A 145 11.08 -9.15 9.35
CA GLY A 145 11.97 -8.27 10.10
C GLY A 145 12.00 -6.84 9.55
N VAL A 146 12.07 -6.68 8.22
CA VAL A 146 12.00 -5.37 7.56
C VAL A 146 10.65 -4.69 7.83
N TYR A 147 9.54 -5.43 7.75
CA TYR A 147 8.21 -4.91 8.07
C TYR A 147 8.14 -4.44 9.54
N TRP A 148 8.63 -5.24 10.48
CA TRP A 148 8.64 -4.90 11.90
C TRP A 148 9.45 -3.63 12.18
N LEU A 149 10.62 -3.47 11.55
CA LEU A 149 11.46 -2.28 11.72
C LEU A 149 10.78 -1.00 11.21
N ILE A 150 10.07 -1.09 10.08
CA ILE A 150 9.30 0.04 9.54
C ILE A 150 8.14 0.39 10.48
N GLU A 151 7.40 -0.61 10.98
CA GLU A 151 6.31 -0.37 11.94
C GLU A 151 6.82 0.27 13.24
N GLN A 152 7.98 -0.17 13.74
CA GLN A 152 8.58 0.40 14.94
C GLN A 152 8.97 1.87 14.76
N ARG A 153 9.53 2.24 13.61
CA ARG A 153 9.87 3.64 13.29
C ARG A 153 8.61 4.52 13.16
N ASP A 154 7.54 3.99 12.58
CA ASP A 154 6.28 4.72 12.46
C ASP A 154 5.56 4.84 13.80
N ALA A 155 5.67 3.86 14.69
CA ALA A 155 5.18 3.96 16.07
C ALA A 155 5.92 5.05 16.85
N ALA A 156 7.25 5.13 16.73
CA ALA A 156 8.06 6.16 17.38
C ALA A 156 7.67 7.58 16.94
N ARG A 157 7.55 7.82 15.62
CA ARG A 157 7.14 9.12 15.07
C ARG A 157 5.77 9.60 15.58
N ARG A 158 4.80 8.69 15.69
CA ARG A 158 3.46 9.00 16.22
C ARG A 158 3.50 9.40 17.70
N GLY A 159 4.44 8.86 18.48
CA GLY A 159 4.65 9.25 19.88
C GLY A 159 5.14 10.69 20.02
N GLU A 160 6.13 11.09 19.22
CA GLU A 160 6.69 12.46 19.21
C GLU A 160 5.63 13.51 18.82
N GLU A 161 4.79 13.21 17.82
CA GLU A 161 3.69 14.09 17.41
C GLU A 161 2.60 14.24 18.48
N ALA A 162 2.30 13.17 19.22
CA ALA A 162 1.32 13.19 20.30
C ALA A 162 1.82 14.04 21.49
N GLU A 163 3.09 13.90 21.86
CA GLU A 163 3.71 14.67 22.95
C GLU A 163 3.81 16.17 22.61
N THR A 164 4.10 16.49 21.35
CA THR A 164 4.14 17.87 20.83
C THR A 164 2.74 18.52 20.86
N ARG A 165 1.69 17.76 20.53
CA ARG A 165 0.29 18.25 20.58
C ARG A 165 -0.22 18.41 22.01
N VAL A 166 0.16 17.52 22.92
CA VAL A 166 -0.22 17.63 24.35
C VAL A 166 0.47 18.84 24.98
N THR A 167 1.77 19.03 24.76
CA THR A 167 2.53 20.21 25.23
C THR A 167 1.97 21.52 24.66
N SER A 168 1.57 21.55 23.38
CA SER A 168 0.93 22.73 22.77
C SER A 168 -0.50 23.00 23.27
N ALA A 169 -1.22 21.96 23.73
CA ALA A 169 -2.56 22.11 24.28
C ALA A 169 -2.55 22.49 25.77
N GLU A 170 -1.48 22.17 26.50
CA GLU A 170 -1.32 22.46 27.93
C GLU A 170 -0.82 23.88 28.22
N HIS A 171 -0.25 24.58 27.23
CA HIS A 171 0.20 25.98 27.36
C HIS A 171 -0.53 26.93 26.39
N PRO A 172 -1.83 27.23 26.61
CA PRO A 172 -2.49 28.29 25.88
C PRO A 172 -1.98 29.63 26.43
N GLU A 173 -1.17 30.34 25.63
CA GLU A 173 -0.82 31.76 25.77
C GLU A 173 -1.50 32.50 26.94
N THR A 174 -0.88 32.45 28.12
CA THR A 174 -1.05 33.48 29.14
C THR A 174 -0.03 34.58 28.87
N ASP A 175 -0.10 35.21 27.70
CA ASP A 175 0.76 36.34 27.36
C ASP A 175 -0.02 37.43 26.59
N ASP A 176 -1.09 37.95 27.22
CA ASP A 176 -1.71 39.24 26.82
C ASP A 176 -2.11 40.09 28.05
N ALA A 177 -1.54 39.83 29.23
CA ALA A 177 -1.91 40.54 30.46
C ALA A 177 -0.88 41.56 30.97
N SER A 178 0.25 41.75 30.28
CA SER A 178 1.35 42.61 30.78
C SER A 178 1.52 43.97 30.07
N SER A 179 0.67 44.34 29.10
CA SER A 179 0.86 45.58 28.31
C SER A 179 -0.27 46.62 28.34
N ARG A 180 -1.10 46.67 29.39
CA ARG A 180 -2.06 47.78 29.59
C ARG A 180 -2.09 48.37 31.01
N LYS A 181 -1.07 49.17 31.34
CA LYS A 181 -1.15 50.50 31.97
C LYS A 181 0.29 51.00 32.20
N PRO A 182 0.62 52.29 31.96
CA PRO A 182 0.01 53.39 32.72
C PRO A 182 -0.19 54.71 31.95
N SER A 183 -1.32 55.39 32.22
CA SER A 183 -1.48 56.86 32.22
C SER A 183 -2.84 57.19 32.82
#